data_AF-A0A1F8H284-F1
#
_entry.id   AF-A0A1F8H284-F1
#
_cell.length_a   1.000
_cell.length_b   1.000
_cell.length_c   1.000
_cell.angle_alpha   90.00
_cell.angle_beta   90.00
_cell.angle_gamma   90.00
#
_symmetry.space_group_name_H-M   'P 1'
#
loop_
_entity.id
_entity.type
_entity.pdbx_description
1 polymer ?
#
loop_
_entity_poly.entity_id
_entity_poly.type
_entity_poly.pdbx_seq_one_letter_code
_entity_poly.pdbx_strand_id
1 'polypeptide(L)'
;MVSASPTPAGTVIFDLDEQNNSNEDGKVTLIPLVGNKTQVVLNVENVPAGVSQPAHIHVGECPSPGAVKYALTPVVNGTSTTTLNVTVAQLKAQGKLAVNVHKSANEISTYVACADLKL
;
A
#
# COMPACT_ATOMS: atom_id res chain seq x y z
N MET A 1 -6.70 28.74 8.11
CA MET A 1 -7.21 27.57 8.85
C MET A 1 -7.49 26.49 7.82
N VAL A 2 -6.58 25.53 7.63
CA VAL A 2 -6.80 24.42 6.71
C VAL A 2 -7.69 23.40 7.40
N SER A 3 -8.99 23.42 7.06
CA SER A 3 -9.93 22.39 7.50
C SER A 3 -9.46 21.04 6.96
N ALA A 4 -8.89 20.20 7.82
CA ALA A 4 -8.73 18.80 7.51
C ALA A 4 -10.13 18.22 7.28
N SER A 5 -10.39 17.73 6.07
CA SER A 5 -11.63 16.99 5.80
C SER A 5 -11.71 15.82 6.77
N PRO A 6 -12.88 15.54 7.37
CA PRO A 6 -13.02 14.40 8.27
C PRO A 6 -12.66 13.13 7.49
N THR A 7 -11.71 12.36 8.02
CA THR A 7 -11.36 11.04 7.48
C THR A 7 -12.63 10.21 7.36
N PRO A 8 -12.91 9.61 6.18
CA PRO A 8 -14.13 8.82 6.00
C PRO A 8 -14.25 7.72 7.05
N ALA A 9 -15.45 7.53 7.60
CA ALA A 9 -15.71 6.49 8.59
C ALA A 9 -15.33 5.10 8.01
N GLY A 10 -14.65 4.29 8.83
CA GLY A 10 -14.14 2.98 8.41
C GLY A 10 -12.80 3.00 7.67
N THR A 11 -12.13 4.16 7.62
CA THR A 11 -10.73 4.23 7.15
C THR A 11 -9.83 3.45 8.10
N VAL A 12 -8.93 2.64 7.54
CA VAL A 12 -7.95 1.85 8.30
C VAL A 12 -6.55 2.23 7.82
N ILE A 13 -5.62 2.39 8.76
CA ILE A 13 -4.25 2.82 8.49
C ILE A 13 -3.30 1.76 9.04
N PHE A 14 -2.30 1.41 8.23
CA PHE A 14 -1.21 0.51 8.60
C PHE A 14 0.11 1.22 8.39
N ASP A 15 1.07 0.97 9.26
CA ASP A 15 2.45 1.40 9.05
C ASP A 15 3.09 0.53 7.96
N LEU A 16 3.83 1.17 7.07
CA LEU A 16 4.62 0.56 6.01
C LEU A 16 6.07 0.56 6.49
N ASP A 17 6.56 -0.62 6.88
CA ASP A 17 7.89 -0.76 7.45
C ASP A 17 8.93 -0.93 6.34
N GLU A 18 10.11 -0.37 6.54
CA GLU A 18 11.22 -0.52 5.61
C GLU A 18 11.66 -1.97 5.43
N GLN A 19 12.25 -2.26 4.27
CA GLN A 19 12.89 -3.54 3.98
C GLN A 19 14.25 -3.34 3.32
N ASN A 20 15.14 -4.30 3.54
CA ASN A 20 16.44 -4.38 2.87
C ASN A 20 17.26 -3.08 3.00
N ASN A 21 17.17 -2.43 4.16
CA ASN A 21 17.90 -1.20 4.49
C ASN A 21 17.63 -0.05 3.51
N SER A 22 16.41 0.03 2.98
CA SER A 22 15.98 1.09 2.07
C SER A 22 15.92 2.46 2.74
N ASN A 23 15.65 2.51 4.05
CA ASN A 23 15.16 3.68 4.79
C ASN A 23 13.84 4.23 4.25
N GLU A 24 13.09 3.42 3.49
CA GLU A 24 11.78 3.79 2.95
C GLU A 24 10.68 3.19 3.82
N ASP A 25 10.07 4.04 4.65
CA ASP A 25 8.93 3.69 5.50
C ASP A 25 7.74 4.64 5.22
N GLY A 26 6.59 4.36 5.80
CA GLY A 26 5.43 5.23 5.64
C GLY A 26 4.11 4.62 6.07
N LYS A 27 3.06 4.85 5.28
CA LYS A 27 1.68 4.43 5.60
C LYS A 27 0.92 3.88 4.42
N VAL A 28 0.11 2.87 4.70
CA VAL A 28 -0.97 2.38 3.85
C VAL A 28 -2.29 2.82 4.44
N THR A 29 -3.10 3.56 3.69
CA THR A 29 -4.45 3.96 4.10
C THR A 29 -5.49 3.30 3.20
N LEU A 30 -6.42 2.55 3.81
CA LEU A 30 -7.58 1.99 3.14
C LEU A 30 -8.81 2.84 3.45
N ILE A 31 -9.34 3.51 2.44
CA ILE A 31 -10.49 4.41 2.55
C ILE A 31 -11.70 3.75 1.89
N PRO A 32 -12.74 3.36 2.65
CA PRO A 32 -13.99 2.91 2.07
C PRO A 32 -14.63 4.01 1.22
N LEU A 33 -15.05 3.65 0.00
CA LEU A 33 -15.75 4.53 -0.91
C LEU A 33 -17.17 4.02 -1.17
N VAL A 34 -18.03 4.93 -1.63
CA VAL A 34 -19.37 4.58 -2.14
C VAL A 34 -19.27 3.58 -3.31
N GLY A 35 -20.26 2.70 -3.42
CA GLY A 35 -20.32 1.72 -4.51
C GLY A 35 -19.41 0.50 -4.32
N ASN A 36 -19.18 0.09 -3.07
CA ASN A 36 -18.41 -1.10 -2.71
C ASN A 36 -16.96 -1.08 -3.20
N LYS A 37 -16.30 0.08 -3.07
CA LYS A 37 -14.91 0.28 -3.47
C LYS A 37 -14.05 0.65 -2.27
N THR A 38 -12.74 0.45 -2.42
CA THR A 38 -11.73 0.86 -1.45
C THR A 38 -10.65 1.63 -2.19
N GLN A 39 -10.33 2.83 -1.74
CA GLN A 39 -9.15 3.54 -2.19
C GLN A 39 -7.97 3.17 -1.29
N VAL A 40 -6.89 2.72 -1.92
CA VAL A 40 -5.61 2.42 -1.28
C VAL A 40 -4.70 3.61 -1.56
N VAL A 41 -4.26 4.27 -0.50
CA VAL A 41 -3.29 5.38 -0.57
C VAL A 41 -2.00 4.92 0.09
N LEU A 42 -0.89 5.07 -0.61
CA LEU A 42 0.45 4.88 -0.06
C LEU A 42 1.12 6.24 0.07
N ASN A 43 1.65 6.50 1.25
CA ASN A 43 2.55 7.61 1.52
C ASN A 43 3.86 7.02 2.02
N VAL A 44 4.94 7.20 1.26
CA VAL A 44 6.24 6.58 1.51
C VAL A 44 7.29 7.69 1.57
N GLU A 45 8.08 7.70 2.63
CA GLU A 45 9.17 8.65 2.83
C GLU A 45 10.47 8.11 2.20
N ASN A 46 11.43 9.01 1.97
CA ASN A 46 12.75 8.70 1.43
C ASN A 46 12.79 7.98 0.06
N VAL A 47 11.68 8.00 -0.68
CA VAL A 47 11.62 7.47 -2.06
C VAL A 47 12.60 8.22 -2.97
N PRO A 48 13.46 7.52 -3.74
CA PRO A 48 14.36 8.16 -4.69
C PRO A 48 13.61 8.99 -5.74
N ALA A 49 14.06 10.24 -5.94
CA ALA A 49 13.42 11.17 -6.87
C ALA A 49 13.41 10.63 -8.31
N GLY A 50 12.25 10.71 -8.97
CA GLY A 50 12.09 10.28 -10.36
C GLY A 50 12.06 8.76 -10.57
N VAL A 51 12.17 7.95 -9.51
CA VAL A 51 12.01 6.50 -9.59
C VAL A 51 10.53 6.14 -9.44
N SER A 52 10.06 5.29 -10.34
CA SER A 52 8.75 4.65 -10.22
C SER A 52 8.92 3.28 -9.57
N GLN A 53 8.29 3.11 -8.42
CA GLN A 53 8.39 1.91 -7.59
C GLN A 53 7.08 1.12 -7.67
N PRO A 54 7.07 -0.05 -8.33
CA PRO A 54 5.88 -0.89 -8.40
C PRO A 54 5.36 -1.23 -7.00
N ALA A 55 4.05 -1.25 -6.84
CA ALA A 55 3.40 -1.58 -5.57
C ALA A 55 2.24 -2.54 -5.80
N HIS A 56 2.04 -3.45 -4.86
CA HIS A 56 1.03 -4.49 -4.96
C HIS A 56 0.44 -4.81 -3.60
N ILE A 57 -0.79 -5.33 -3.59
CA ILE A 57 -1.29 -6.14 -2.48
C ILE A 57 -1.04 -7.59 -2.85
N HIS A 58 -0.41 -8.34 -1.96
CA HIS A 58 -0.14 -9.77 -2.08
C HIS A 58 -0.95 -10.56 -1.04
N VAL A 59 -1.13 -11.86 -1.30
CA VAL A 59 -1.54 -12.79 -0.24
C VAL A 59 -0.38 -13.10 0.70
N GLY A 60 -0.67 -13.43 1.96
CA GLY A 60 0.35 -13.72 2.97
C GLY A 60 0.76 -12.49 3.76
N GLU A 61 2.02 -12.48 4.22
CA GLU A 61 2.58 -11.52 5.17
C GLU A 61 3.97 -11.08 4.75
N CYS A 62 4.39 -9.92 5.25
CA CYS A 62 5.77 -9.46 5.20
C CYS A 62 6.70 -10.39 6.01
N PRO A 63 8.02 -10.43 5.71
CA PRO A 63 8.71 -9.64 4.71
C PRO A 63 8.71 -10.26 3.30
N SER A 64 8.24 -11.49 3.15
CA SER A 64 8.25 -12.23 1.88
C SER A 64 6.84 -12.65 1.52
N PRO A 65 6.01 -11.70 1.05
CA PRO A 65 4.63 -12.00 0.73
C PRO A 65 4.52 -12.94 -0.48
N GLY A 66 3.35 -13.58 -0.61
CA GLY A 66 3.07 -14.60 -1.63
C GLY A 66 2.71 -14.01 -2.99
N ALA A 67 1.75 -14.63 -3.68
CA ALA A 67 1.32 -14.18 -5.00
C ALA A 67 0.64 -12.79 -4.97
N VAL A 68 0.83 -12.02 -6.05
CA VAL A 68 0.13 -10.74 -6.24
C VAL A 68 -1.38 -10.99 -6.28
N LYS A 69 -2.12 -10.23 -5.47
CA LYS A 69 -3.58 -10.23 -5.42
C LYS A 69 -4.18 -9.03 -6.14
N TYR A 70 -3.61 -7.84 -5.94
CA TYR A 70 -4.02 -6.61 -6.61
C TYR A 70 -2.80 -5.81 -7.04
N ALA A 71 -2.81 -5.36 -8.29
CA ALA A 71 -1.88 -4.34 -8.74
C ALA A 71 -2.31 -2.97 -8.23
N LEU A 72 -1.34 -2.20 -7.74
CA LEU A 72 -1.52 -0.80 -7.37
C LEU A 72 -0.80 0.08 -8.38
N THR A 73 -1.21 1.34 -8.46
CA THR A 73 -0.43 2.39 -9.11
C THR A 73 0.97 2.41 -8.46
N PRO A 74 2.06 2.49 -9.24
CA PRO A 74 3.39 2.62 -8.67
C PRO A 74 3.51 3.83 -7.75
N VAL A 75 4.35 3.72 -6.72
CA VAL A 75 4.77 4.85 -5.90
C VAL A 75 5.70 5.72 -6.75
N VAL A 76 5.36 7.00 -6.87
CA VAL A 76 6.17 8.01 -7.55
C VAL A 76 6.26 9.22 -6.64
N ASN A 77 7.48 9.67 -6.35
CA ASN A 77 7.75 10.79 -5.44
C ASN A 77 7.02 10.63 -4.09
N GLY A 78 7.08 9.42 -3.51
CA GLY A 78 6.52 9.13 -2.19
C GLY A 78 5.00 8.93 -2.13
N THR A 79 4.29 8.93 -3.26
CA THR A 79 2.82 8.77 -3.25
C THR A 79 2.32 7.76 -4.26
N SER A 80 1.26 7.04 -3.89
CA SER A 80 0.44 6.23 -4.79
C SER A 80 -1.02 6.28 -4.37
N THR A 81 -1.93 6.23 -5.35
CA THR A 81 -3.38 6.10 -5.11
C THR A 81 -3.97 5.12 -6.11
N THR A 82 -4.72 4.13 -5.61
CA THR A 82 -5.40 3.11 -6.41
C THR A 82 -6.81 2.89 -5.89
N THR A 83 -7.81 2.82 -6.76
CA THR A 83 -9.17 2.44 -6.38
C THR A 83 -9.43 0.99 -6.78
N LEU A 84 -9.72 0.15 -5.79
CA LEU A 84 -10.09 -1.25 -5.99
C LEU A 84 -11.61 -1.40 -5.99
N ASN A 85 -12.14 -2.26 -6.85
CA ASN A 85 -13.56 -2.62 -6.90
C ASN A 85 -13.93 -3.71 -5.88
N VAL A 86 -13.45 -3.54 -4.65
CA VAL A 86 -13.77 -4.40 -3.49
C VAL A 86 -13.88 -3.54 -2.23
N THR A 87 -14.64 -4.00 -1.24
CA THR A 87 -14.73 -3.38 0.08
C THR A 87 -13.57 -3.81 0.99
N VAL A 88 -13.31 -3.02 2.04
CA VAL A 88 -12.37 -3.40 3.12
C VAL A 88 -12.77 -4.74 3.77
N ALA A 89 -14.07 -4.99 3.94
CA ALA A 89 -14.57 -6.26 4.46
C ALA A 89 -14.27 -7.45 3.51
N GLN A 90 -14.36 -7.23 2.19
CA GLN A 90 -13.98 -8.24 1.19
C GLN A 90 -12.46 -8.46 1.15
N LEU A 91 -11.64 -7.44 1.42
CA LEU A 91 -10.20 -7.61 1.60
C LEU A 91 -9.93 -8.48 2.84
N LYS A 92 -10.55 -8.17 3.98
CA LYS A 92 -10.45 -8.98 5.22
C LYS A 92 -10.82 -10.44 5.00
N ALA A 93 -11.91 -10.69 4.26
CA ALA A 93 -12.38 -12.05 4.00
C ALA A 93 -11.42 -12.90 3.16
N GLN A 94 -10.41 -12.30 2.53
CA GLN A 94 -9.36 -13.01 1.77
C GLN A 94 -8.25 -13.56 2.67
N GLY A 95 -8.29 -13.27 3.98
CA GLY A 95 -7.28 -13.70 4.93
C GLY A 95 -6.10 -12.74 4.98
N LYS A 96 -4.91 -13.31 5.21
CA LYS A 96 -3.67 -12.53 5.33
C LYS A 96 -3.33 -11.87 4.00
N LEU A 97 -3.19 -10.55 4.04
CA LEU A 97 -2.79 -9.72 2.92
C LEU A 97 -1.66 -8.79 3.38
N ALA A 98 -0.75 -8.47 2.45
CA ALA A 98 0.31 -7.50 2.68
C ALA A 98 0.43 -6.54 1.50
N VAL A 99 0.69 -5.26 1.77
CA VAL A 99 1.16 -4.33 0.75
C VAL A 99 2.67 -4.45 0.65
N ASN A 100 3.20 -4.49 -0.57
CA ASN A 100 4.62 -4.49 -0.86
C ASN A 100 4.97 -3.39 -1.87
N VAL A 101 6.12 -2.76 -1.69
CA VAL A 101 6.71 -1.81 -2.64
C VAL A 101 8.08 -2.34 -3.11
N HIS A 102 8.27 -2.36 -4.42
CA HIS A 102 9.50 -2.82 -5.09
C HIS A 102 10.43 -1.65 -5.40
N LYS A 103 11.74 -1.90 -5.42
CA LYS A 103 12.78 -0.87 -5.63
C LYS A 103 12.66 -0.14 -6.97
N SER A 104 12.40 -0.88 -8.05
CA SER A 104 12.15 -0.33 -9.39
C SER A 104 11.62 -1.42 -10.32
N ALA A 105 11.21 -1.06 -11.54
CA ALA A 105 10.87 -2.04 -12.58
C ALA A 105 12.08 -2.92 -12.99
N ASN A 106 13.30 -2.38 -12.94
CA ASN A 106 14.53 -3.10 -13.27
C ASN A 106 15.02 -4.01 -12.13
N GLU A 107 14.70 -3.65 -10.88
CA GLU A 107 15.06 -4.39 -9.67
C GLU A 107 13.80 -4.93 -8.97
N ILE A 108 12.89 -5.53 -9.74
CA ILE A 108 11.57 -5.97 -9.25
C ILE A 108 11.65 -7.03 -8.15
N SER A 109 12.75 -7.77 -8.04
CA SER A 109 12.94 -8.75 -6.96
C SER A 109 13.37 -8.12 -5.62
N THR A 110 13.69 -6.83 -5.61
CA THR A 110 14.14 -6.12 -4.40
C THR A 110 12.99 -5.33 -3.82
N TYR A 111 12.63 -5.62 -2.58
CA TYR A 111 11.56 -4.92 -1.86
C TYR A 111 12.16 -3.78 -1.03
N VAL A 112 11.46 -2.65 -0.99
CA VAL A 112 11.90 -1.47 -0.22
C VAL A 112 11.03 -1.21 0.99
N ALA A 113 9.76 -1.62 0.96
CA ALA A 113 8.84 -1.42 2.07
C ALA A 113 7.69 -2.43 2.03
N CYS A 114 7.13 -2.77 3.20
CA CYS A 114 6.03 -3.73 3.31
C CYS A 114 5.14 -3.49 4.54
N ALA A 115 3.84 -3.77 4.43
CA ALA A 115 2.89 -3.68 5.53
C ALA A 115 1.95 -4.89 5.55
N ASP A 116 1.82 -5.55 6.70
CA ASP A 116 0.74 -6.52 6.93
C ASP A 116 -0.59 -5.79 7.11
N LEU A 117 -1.60 -6.14 6.30
CA LEU A 117 -2.96 -5.61 6.42
C LEU A 117 -3.74 -6.42 7.47
N LYS A 118 -3.54 -6.09 8.74
CA LYS A 118 -4.23 -6.72 9.90
C LYS A 118 -5.69 -6.24 10.02
N LEU A 119 -6.52 -6.62 9.04
CA LEU A 119 -7.90 -6.19 8.84
C LEU A 119 -8.93 -6.83 9.78
#